data_AF-A0A183ERC3-F1
#
_entry.id   AF-A0A183ERC3-F1
#
_cell.length_a   1.000
_cell.length_b   1.000
_cell.length_c   1.000
_cell.angle_alpha   90.00
_cell.angle_beta   90.00
_cell.angle_gamma   90.00
#
_symmetry.space_group_name_H-M   'P 1'
#
loop_
_entity.id
_entity.type
_entity.pdbx_description
1 polymer ?
#
loop_
_entity_poly.entity_id
_entity_poly.type
_entity_poly.pdbx_seq_one_letter_code
_entity_poly.pdbx_strand_id
1 'polypeptide(L)'
;MHLQLCLADFITGFIGISINLDPILESPKAIQHGFTFLPDPRDGGLYILKDGQLKKLPYSIPQLVNASPCRTNDGVLYAGSKRDVWLEIDPETGTKLHELSLSHTDRHCPLNKNSSVFIGRSEYKLTMFDPENQKRRWNATFTDYSSHLLPSK
;
A
#
# COMPACT_ATOMS: atom_id res chain seq x y z
N MET A 1 10.49 -3.07 8.48
CA MET A 1 10.83 -3.62 7.15
C MET A 1 10.81 -2.45 6.20
N HIS A 2 11.98 -1.94 5.81
CA HIS A 2 12.09 -0.82 4.88
C HIS A 2 12.03 -1.35 3.45
N LEU A 3 11.25 -0.71 2.58
CA LEU A 3 11.20 -1.06 1.17
C LEU A 3 12.28 -0.27 0.42
N GLN A 4 13.05 -0.98 -0.40
CA GLN A 4 14.12 -0.40 -1.20
C GLN A 4 13.87 -0.74 -2.67
N LEU A 5 13.79 0.29 -3.52
CA LEU A 5 13.78 0.14 -4.97
C LEU A 5 15.18 0.36 -5.51
N CYS A 6 15.59 -0.39 -6.52
CA CYS A 6 16.90 -0.22 -7.15
C CYS A 6 16.74 0.13 -8.63
N LEU A 7 17.51 1.11 -9.09
CA LEU A 7 17.66 1.39 -10.52
C LEU A 7 18.80 0.52 -11.06
N ALA A 8 18.47 -0.31 -12.05
CA ALA A 8 19.43 -1.17 -12.74
C ALA A 8 19.57 -0.73 -14.19
N ASP A 9 20.80 -0.68 -14.68
CA ASP A 9 21.07 -0.51 -16.10
C ASP A 9 20.72 -1.82 -16.84
N PHE A 10 19.82 -1.70 -17.80
CA PHE A 10 19.31 -2.83 -18.58
C PHE A 10 20.40 -3.49 -19.46
N ILE A 11 21.42 -2.73 -19.88
CA ILE A 11 22.46 -3.23 -20.78
C ILE A 11 23.58 -3.89 -19.98
N THR A 12 24.02 -3.27 -18.88
CA THR A 12 25.17 -3.76 -18.10
C THR A 12 24.78 -4.68 -16.95
N GLY A 13 23.50 -4.68 -16.54
CA GLY A 13 23.03 -5.37 -15.34
C GLY A 13 23.54 -4.75 -14.04
N PHE A 14 24.20 -3.59 -14.12
CA PHE A 14 24.71 -2.89 -12.96
C PHE A 14 23.55 -2.31 -12.13
N ILE A 15 23.49 -2.70 -10.86
CA ILE A 15 22.58 -2.09 -9.88
C ILE A 15 23.27 -0.84 -9.36
N GLY A 16 22.76 0.32 -9.76
CA GLY A 16 23.28 1.60 -9.32
C GLY A 16 22.68 2.00 -7.99
N ILE A 17 21.62 2.82 -8.07
CA ILE A 17 21.13 3.58 -6.93
C ILE A 17 19.93 2.90 -6.29
N SER A 18 19.85 3.04 -4.97
CA SER A 18 18.77 2.53 -4.14
C SER A 18 17.92 3.66 -3.57
N ILE A 19 16.60 3.50 -3.67
CA ILE A 19 15.58 4.46 -3.26
C ILE A 19 14.86 3.87 -2.05
N ASN A 20 14.87 4.60 -0.94
CA ASN A 20 14.09 4.23 0.25
C ASN A 20 12.65 4.70 0.09
N LEU A 21 11.72 3.77 0.19
CA LEU A 21 10.29 4.02 0.05
C LEU A 21 9.55 3.81 1.37
N ASP A 22 8.34 4.40 1.42
CA ASP A 22 7.40 4.17 2.51
C ASP A 22 7.07 2.68 2.61
N PRO A 23 6.85 2.15 3.83
CA PRO A 23 6.60 0.73 4.04
C PRO A 23 5.39 0.23 3.24
N ILE A 24 5.50 -0.98 2.69
CA ILE A 24 4.40 -1.62 1.96
C ILE A 24 3.18 -1.81 2.85
N LEU A 25 3.40 -2.11 4.14
CA LEU A 25 2.33 -2.50 5.03
C LEU A 25 2.54 -1.91 6.43
N GLU A 26 1.49 -1.23 6.90
CA GLU A 26 1.35 -0.79 8.28
C GLU A 26 0.10 -1.42 8.88
N SER A 27 0.24 -2.08 10.01
CA SER A 27 -0.88 -2.68 10.74
C SER A 27 -0.61 -2.60 12.25
N PRO A 28 -1.62 -2.78 13.10
CA PRO A 28 -1.45 -2.71 14.53
C PRO A 28 -0.54 -3.84 14.98
N LYS A 29 0.46 -3.53 15.83
CA LYS A 29 1.35 -4.54 16.41
C LYS A 29 0.70 -5.27 17.60
N ALA A 30 -0.31 -4.66 18.20
CA ALA A 30 -1.02 -5.21 19.34
C ALA A 30 -2.03 -6.27 18.88
N ILE A 31 -1.97 -7.45 19.49
CA ILE A 31 -2.90 -8.54 19.24
C ILE A 31 -4.13 -8.36 20.12
N GLN A 32 -5.27 -8.12 19.49
CA GLN A 32 -6.58 -8.26 20.09
C GLN A 32 -7.13 -9.67 19.81
N HIS A 33 -7.33 -10.46 20.86
CA HIS A 33 -7.81 -11.83 20.74
C HIS A 33 -9.15 -11.87 19.97
N GLY A 34 -9.19 -12.60 18.87
CA GLY A 34 -10.37 -12.73 18.01
C GLY A 34 -10.70 -11.52 17.11
N PHE A 35 -9.86 -10.47 17.09
CA PHE A 35 -10.05 -9.29 16.22
C PHE A 35 -8.73 -8.74 15.66
N THR A 36 -7.74 -9.62 15.49
CA THR A 36 -6.46 -9.28 14.85
C THR A 36 -6.40 -9.90 13.47
N PHE A 37 -6.23 -9.05 12.48
CA PHE A 37 -6.03 -9.46 11.09
C PHE A 37 -4.54 -9.32 10.74
N LEU A 38 -4.04 -10.28 9.97
CA LEU A 38 -2.66 -10.39 9.53
C LEU A 38 -2.64 -10.14 8.02
N PRO A 39 -2.20 -8.96 7.59
CA PRO A 39 -2.08 -8.64 6.17
C PRO A 39 -0.82 -9.24 5.56
N ASP A 40 -0.94 -9.72 4.33
CA ASP A 40 0.17 -10.14 3.50
C ASP A 40 0.79 -8.92 2.82
N PRO A 41 2.08 -8.65 3.01
CA PRO A 41 2.74 -7.54 2.35
C PRO A 41 2.87 -7.73 0.83
N ARG A 42 2.60 -8.90 0.26
CA ARG A 42 2.77 -9.14 -1.19
C ARG A 42 1.58 -8.67 -2.01
N ASP A 43 0.37 -8.95 -1.53
CA ASP A 43 -0.88 -8.75 -2.29
C ASP A 43 -1.98 -8.06 -1.46
N GLY A 44 -1.70 -7.71 -0.20
CA GLY A 44 -2.68 -7.18 0.73
C GLY A 44 -3.72 -8.21 1.17
N GLY A 45 -3.52 -9.50 0.91
CA GLY A 45 -4.39 -10.58 1.37
C GLY A 45 -4.49 -10.61 2.89
N LEU A 46 -5.67 -10.90 3.44
CA LEU A 46 -5.89 -10.89 4.88
C LEU A 46 -5.99 -12.31 5.44
N TYR A 47 -5.41 -12.51 6.62
CA TYR A 47 -5.52 -13.74 7.39
C TYR A 47 -6.03 -13.44 8.79
N ILE A 48 -6.66 -14.43 9.42
CA ILE A 48 -7.05 -14.39 10.82
C ILE A 48 -6.51 -15.63 11.53
N LEU A 49 -6.00 -15.45 12.75
CA LEU A 49 -5.63 -16.55 13.63
C LEU A 49 -6.82 -16.86 14.54
N LYS A 50 -7.44 -18.02 14.35
CA LYS A 50 -8.58 -18.48 15.15
C LYS A 50 -8.34 -19.92 15.60
N ASP A 51 -8.46 -20.17 16.89
CA ASP A 51 -8.28 -21.51 17.50
C ASP A 51 -6.92 -22.16 17.15
N GLY A 52 -5.86 -21.34 17.08
CA GLY A 52 -4.52 -21.78 16.69
C GLY A 52 -4.34 -22.05 15.20
N GLN A 53 -5.36 -21.85 14.36
CA GLN A 53 -5.30 -22.04 12.91
C GLN A 53 -5.28 -20.70 12.17
N LEU A 54 -4.34 -20.56 11.24
CA LEU A 54 -4.29 -19.42 10.33
C LEU A 54 -5.23 -19.66 9.16
N LYS A 55 -6.21 -18.78 8.96
CA LYS A 55 -7.19 -18.86 7.87
C LYS A 55 -7.08 -17.64 6.97
N LYS A 56 -6.99 -17.85 5.65
CA LYS A 56 -7.03 -16.77 4.65
C LYS A 56 -8.49 -16.32 4.47
N LEU A 57 -8.70 -15.01 4.47
CA LEU A 57 -9.98 -14.39 4.16
C LEU A 57 -10.20 -14.29 2.65
N PRO A 58 -11.46 -14.25 2.18
CA PRO A 58 -11.77 -14.24 0.75
C PRO A 58 -11.44 -12.92 0.04
N TYR A 59 -11.14 -11.85 0.78
CA TYR A 59 -10.87 -10.52 0.23
C TYR A 59 -9.55 -9.95 0.76
N SER A 60 -8.82 -9.25 -0.11
CA SER A 60 -7.64 -8.44 0.22
C SER A 60 -8.02 -7.04 0.70
N ILE A 61 -7.07 -6.31 1.29
CA ILE A 61 -7.23 -4.90 1.67
C ILE A 61 -7.71 -4.05 0.47
N PRO A 62 -7.07 -4.08 -0.72
CA PRO A 62 -7.57 -3.33 -1.87
C PRO A 62 -9.03 -3.66 -2.26
N GLN A 63 -9.40 -4.93 -2.23
CA GLN A 63 -10.77 -5.37 -2.56
C GLN A 63 -11.79 -4.87 -1.55
N LEU A 64 -11.47 -4.94 -0.25
CA LEU A 64 -12.33 -4.42 0.81
C LEU A 64 -12.47 -2.90 0.77
N VAL A 65 -11.37 -2.19 0.48
CA VAL A 65 -11.42 -0.73 0.28
C VAL A 65 -12.35 -0.38 -0.89
N ASN A 66 -12.26 -1.10 -2.01
CA ASN A 66 -13.11 -0.85 -3.16
C ASN A 66 -14.59 -1.18 -2.91
N ALA A 67 -14.87 -2.15 -2.04
CA ALA A 67 -16.23 -2.52 -1.64
C ALA A 67 -16.77 -1.66 -0.47
N SER A 68 -15.98 -0.73 0.07
CA SER A 68 -16.35 0.06 1.24
C SER A 68 -17.18 1.30 0.86
N PRO A 69 -18.02 1.82 1.79
CA PRO A 69 -18.30 1.28 3.11
C PRO A 69 -19.21 0.04 3.05
N CYS A 70 -18.91 -0.98 3.85
CA CYS A 70 -19.73 -2.19 3.92
C CYS A 70 -19.81 -2.78 5.34
N ARG A 71 -20.81 -3.63 5.58
CA ARG A 71 -21.05 -4.33 6.84
C ARG A 71 -21.10 -5.83 6.58
N THR A 72 -20.38 -6.62 7.37
CA THR A 72 -20.45 -8.08 7.31
C THR A 72 -21.59 -8.63 8.17
N ASN A 73 -21.96 -9.90 7.92
CA ASN A 73 -23.06 -10.56 8.64
C ASN A 73 -22.82 -10.71 10.14
N ASP A 74 -21.55 -10.78 10.58
CA ASP A 74 -21.13 -10.77 11.98
C ASP A 74 -21.12 -9.36 12.61
N GLY A 75 -21.54 -8.34 11.86
CA GLY A 75 -21.77 -6.98 12.36
C GLY A 75 -20.61 -6.02 12.21
N VAL A 76 -19.44 -6.49 11.74
CA VAL A 76 -18.24 -5.66 11.58
C VAL A 76 -18.41 -4.68 10.41
N LEU A 77 -18.07 -3.42 10.65
CA LEU A 77 -18.07 -2.35 9.65
C LEU A 77 -16.68 -2.17 9.06
N TYR A 78 -16.62 -2.02 7.74
CA TYR A 78 -15.41 -1.77 6.97
C TYR A 78 -15.53 -0.39 6.32
N ALA A 79 -14.54 0.45 6.57
CA ALA A 79 -14.40 1.75 5.93
C ALA A 79 -13.03 1.81 5.26
N GLY A 80 -13.01 2.10 3.97
CA GLY A 80 -11.81 2.15 3.18
C GLY A 80 -11.60 3.52 2.53
N SER A 81 -10.34 3.85 2.26
CA SER A 81 -10.00 4.93 1.33
C SER A 81 -8.80 4.54 0.49
N LYS A 82 -8.78 5.03 -0.75
CA LYS A 82 -7.68 4.86 -1.70
C LYS A 82 -7.11 6.23 -2.05
N ARG A 83 -5.79 6.35 -2.06
CA ARG A 83 -5.08 7.53 -2.56
C ARG A 83 -4.04 7.10 -3.58
N ASP A 84 -4.18 7.61 -4.80
CA ASP A 84 -3.23 7.38 -5.88
C ASP A 84 -2.33 8.60 -6.07
N VAL A 85 -1.02 8.36 -6.14
CA VAL A 85 -0.01 9.41 -6.29
C VAL A 85 1.10 8.97 -7.26
N TRP A 86 1.77 9.95 -7.85
CA TRP A 86 3.01 9.75 -8.60
C TRP A 86 4.18 10.29 -7.80
N LEU A 87 5.18 9.46 -7.58
CA LEU A 87 6.44 9.86 -6.96
C LEU A 87 7.41 10.27 -8.06
N GLU A 88 7.85 11.51 -8.03
CA GLU A 88 8.94 12.00 -8.87
C GLU A 88 10.28 11.70 -8.19
N ILE A 89 11.17 11.03 -8.91
CA ILE A 89 12.46 10.56 -8.41
C ILE A 89 13.56 11.06 -9.32
N ASP A 90 14.59 11.63 -8.71
CA ASP A 90 15.84 11.96 -9.40
C ASP A 90 16.62 10.66 -9.66
N PRO A 91 16.85 10.26 -10.92
CA PRO A 91 17.58 9.03 -11.22
C PRO A 91 19.07 9.10 -10.89
N GLU A 92 19.67 10.27 -10.74
CA GLU A 92 21.09 10.44 -10.43
C GLU A 92 21.39 10.31 -8.94
N THR A 93 20.42 10.65 -8.08
CA THR A 93 20.59 10.58 -6.62
C THR A 93 19.71 9.54 -5.96
N GLY A 94 18.65 9.08 -6.63
CA GLY A 94 17.62 8.19 -6.06
C GLY A 94 16.72 8.87 -5.03
N THR A 95 16.69 10.21 -5.01
CA THR A 95 15.94 10.98 -4.03
C THR A 95 14.51 11.23 -4.51
N LYS A 96 13.52 11.07 -3.62
CA LYS A 96 12.14 11.50 -3.88
C LYS A 96 12.10 13.03 -3.91
N LEU A 97 11.76 13.62 -5.05
CA LEU A 97 11.64 15.06 -5.25
C LEU A 97 10.24 15.55 -4.84
N HIS A 98 9.20 14.98 -5.45
CA HIS A 98 7.83 15.43 -5.31
C HIS A 98 6.81 14.29 -5.31
N GLU A 99 5.65 14.53 -4.69
CA GLU A 99 4.47 13.68 -4.79
C GLU A 99 3.38 14.45 -5.54
N LEU A 100 2.87 13.87 -6.63
CA LEU A 100 1.79 14.42 -7.44
C LEU A 100 0.51 13.61 -7.17
N SER A 101 -0.59 14.27 -6.89
CA SER A 101 -1.89 13.63 -6.70
C SER A 101 -2.99 14.43 -7.37
N LEU A 102 -4.09 13.77 -7.75
CA LEU A 102 -5.25 14.43 -8.38
C LEU A 102 -5.92 15.48 -7.47
N SER A 103 -5.72 15.39 -6.16
CA SER A 103 -6.23 16.35 -5.17
C SER A 103 -5.43 17.67 -5.13
N HIS A 104 -4.26 17.73 -5.78
CA HIS A 104 -3.48 18.95 -5.90
C HIS A 104 -3.72 19.57 -7.27
N THR A 105 -4.62 20.55 -7.32
CA THR A 105 -5.06 21.27 -8.53
C THR A 105 -4.03 22.21 -9.15
N ASP A 106 -2.82 22.30 -8.60
CA ASP A 106 -1.92 23.43 -8.85
C ASP A 106 -0.65 23.09 -9.64
N ARG A 107 -0.64 21.97 -10.40
CA ARG A 107 0.56 21.56 -11.13
C ARG A 107 0.28 21.35 -12.62
N HIS A 108 0.72 22.32 -13.41
CA HIS A 108 1.06 22.13 -14.82
C HIS A 108 1.91 20.86 -14.97
N CYS A 109 1.64 20.03 -15.99
CA CYS A 109 2.46 18.86 -16.31
C CYS A 109 3.94 19.25 -16.23
N PRO A 110 4.76 18.58 -15.39
CA PRO A 110 6.19 18.85 -15.29
C PRO A 110 6.89 18.22 -16.49
N LEU A 111 6.55 18.68 -17.70
CA LEU A 111 7.26 18.36 -18.94
C LEU A 111 8.40 19.34 -19.20
N ASN A 112 8.72 20.20 -18.22
CA ASN A 112 9.71 21.24 -18.37
C ASN A 112 10.96 20.91 -17.54
N LYS A 113 11.89 20.24 -18.24
CA LYS A 113 13.33 20.04 -17.93
C LYS A 113 13.69 18.82 -17.06
N ASN A 114 14.32 17.86 -17.74
CA ASN A 114 15.30 16.85 -17.28
C ASN A 114 14.79 15.59 -16.57
N SER A 115 15.05 14.44 -17.22
CA SER A 115 15.33 13.08 -16.70
C SER A 115 14.62 12.49 -15.47
N SER A 116 13.59 13.10 -14.87
CA SER A 116 12.91 12.53 -13.72
C SER A 116 12.21 11.20 -14.03
N VAL A 117 12.29 10.25 -13.11
CA VAL A 117 11.56 8.98 -13.16
C VAL A 117 10.30 9.08 -12.31
N PHE A 118 9.16 8.67 -12.85
CA PHE A 118 7.88 8.67 -12.12
C PHE A 118 7.47 7.25 -11.77
N ILE A 119 7.09 7.03 -10.49
CA ILE A 119 6.58 5.75 -10.00
C ILE A 119 5.17 5.96 -9.44
N GLY A 120 4.21 5.18 -9.94
CA GLY A 120 2.86 5.18 -9.39
C GLY A 120 2.85 4.49 -8.02
N ARG A 121 2.14 5.10 -7.06
CA ARG A 121 1.92 4.54 -5.72
C ARG A 121 0.43 4.64 -5.38
N SER A 122 -0.17 3.50 -5.06
CA SER A 122 -1.54 3.42 -4.53
C SER A 122 -1.49 3.07 -3.05
N GLU A 123 -2.03 3.96 -2.21
CA GLU A 123 -2.17 3.76 -0.77
C GLU A 123 -3.63 3.39 -0.45
N TYR A 124 -3.83 2.23 0.17
CA TYR A 124 -5.12 1.70 0.59
C TYR A 124 -5.19 1.69 2.12
N LYS A 125 -6.08 2.50 2.69
CA LYS A 125 -6.35 2.52 4.13
C LYS A 125 -7.64 1.80 4.41
N LEU A 126 -7.60 0.79 5.28
CA LEU A 126 -8.76 0.03 5.71
C LEU A 126 -8.91 0.12 7.22
N THR A 127 -10.10 0.51 7.66
CA THR A 127 -10.53 0.47 9.06
C THR A 127 -11.65 -0.55 9.20
N MET A 128 -11.46 -1.47 10.15
CA MET A 128 -12.46 -2.46 10.57
C MET A 128 -12.88 -2.15 12.00
N PHE A 129 -14.18 -2.15 12.26
CA PHE A 129 -14.75 -1.73 13.54
C PHE A 129 -15.97 -2.56 13.91
N ASP A 130 -15.97 -3.08 15.13
CA ASP A 130 -17.13 -3.75 15.74
C ASP A 130 -18.02 -2.69 16.44
N PRO A 131 -19.24 -2.42 15.93
CA PRO A 131 -20.13 -1.44 16.53
C PRO A 131 -20.61 -1.82 17.94
N GLU A 132 -20.66 -3.11 18.25
CA GLU A 132 -21.08 -3.61 19.56
C GLU A 132 -19.95 -3.55 20.59
N ASN A 133 -18.69 -3.52 20.13
CA ASN A 133 -17.53 -3.41 20.99
C ASN A 133 -16.51 -2.41 20.44
N GLN A 134 -16.61 -1.16 20.90
CA GLN A 134 -15.76 -0.07 20.41
C GLN A 134 -14.24 -0.30 20.58
N LYS A 135 -13.83 -1.22 21.47
CA LYS A 135 -12.40 -1.57 21.65
C LYS A 135 -11.86 -2.41 20.48
N ARG A 136 -12.74 -3.09 19.74
CA ARG A 136 -12.41 -3.88 18.56
C ARG A 136 -12.38 -2.97 17.33
N ARG A 137 -11.22 -2.34 17.16
CA ARG A 137 -10.88 -1.55 15.98
C ARG A 137 -9.54 -2.02 15.45
N TRP A 138 -9.47 -2.22 14.15
CA TRP A 138 -8.26 -2.62 13.46
C TRP A 138 -8.06 -1.72 12.24
N ASN A 139 -6.87 -1.19 12.06
CA ASN A 139 -6.53 -0.29 10.96
C ASN A 139 -5.30 -0.82 10.24
N ALA A 140 -5.34 -0.89 8.92
CA ALA A 140 -4.14 -1.15 8.14
C ALA A 140 -4.02 -0.21 6.94
N THR A 141 -2.78 0.08 6.59
CA THR A 141 -2.40 0.78 5.37
C THR A 141 -1.61 -0.20 4.52
N PHE A 142 -2.08 -0.48 3.32
CA PHE A 142 -1.36 -1.25 2.31
C PHE A 142 -0.96 -0.32 1.17
N THR A 143 0.30 -0.37 0.77
CA THR A 143 0.86 0.45 -0.30
C THR A 143 1.30 -0.44 -1.44
N ASP A 144 0.83 -0.14 -2.66
CA ASP A 144 1.24 -0.81 -3.88
C ASP A 144 2.01 0.16 -4.78
N TYR A 145 3.17 -0.27 -5.30
CA TYR A 145 4.02 0.53 -6.20
C TYR A 145 4.00 -0.06 -7.60
N SER A 146 3.74 0.72 -8.63
CA SER A 146 3.59 0.24 -10.02
C SER A 146 4.86 -0.37 -10.64
N SER A 147 5.99 -0.34 -9.94
CA SER A 147 7.29 -0.85 -10.41
C SER A 147 7.29 -2.38 -10.66
N HIS A 148 6.37 -3.12 -10.05
CA HIS A 148 6.23 -4.56 -10.29
C HIS A 148 5.49 -4.91 -11.59
N LEU A 149 4.88 -3.94 -12.27
CA LEU A 149 4.07 -4.14 -13.49
C LEU A 149 4.90 -4.19 -14.78
N LEU A 150 6.23 -4.35 -14.70
CA LEU A 150 7.05 -4.51 -15.89
C LEU A 150 6.60 -5.77 -16.65
N PRO A 151 6.28 -5.67 -17.96
CA PRO A 151 5.83 -6.82 -18.73
C PRO A 151 6.90 -7.91 -18.70
N SER A 152 6.50 -9.12 -18.32
CA SER A 152 7.30 -10.32 -18.49
C SER A 152 7.58 -10.49 -19.99
N LYS A 153 8.88 -10.62 -20.33
CA LYS A 153 9.38 -10.84 -21.68
C LYS A 153 8.85 -12.13 -22.31
#